data_AF-A0A9C6XQN7-F1
#
_entry.id   AF-A0A9C6XQN7-F1
#
_cell.length_a   1.000
_cell.length_b   1.000
_cell.length_c   1.000
_cell.angle_alpha   90.00
_cell.angle_beta   90.00
_cell.angle_gamma   90.00
#
_symmetry.space_group_name_H-M   'P 1'
#
loop_
_entity.id
_entity.type
_entity.pdbx_description
1 polymer ?
#
loop_
_entity_poly.entity_id
_entity_poly.type
_entity_poly.pdbx_seq_one_letter_code
_entity_poly.pdbx_strand_id
1 'polypeptide(L)'
;MDDSSQAGAGQSASQGGGGGGSGSLRPPSVRVAMGFGVGVPSVAEAALAAAEAATPAAGHRPATLAQTNKEDNPNSAVYKKMEAIIERMQDENTGVPVKTVKSFMAKIPSVFTGADLIQWMMKNLDIDELNEATHLACLMSSHGYLFPIDDHVLTVRNDNTFYRFQTPYFWPSNMWEPENTDYAVYLCKRTMQNKTRLELADYEAENLARLQKMFSRKWEFIFMQAEAQSKVDKRRDKLERKVLDSQERAFWDVHRPVPGCVNTTEINIKKICSNSTKLMTLPAATPAQLIARQIQMLKQRLDRRNIKLSKVAES
;
A
#
# COMPACT_ATOMS: atom_id res chain seq x y z
N MET A 1 -3.86 -82.60 21.60
CA MET A 1 -5.20 -82.31 22.10
C MET A 1 -5.79 -81.32 21.14
N ASP A 2 -6.58 -81.92 20.26
CA ASP A 2 -7.59 -81.48 19.30
C ASP A 2 -7.77 -79.97 19.04
N ASP A 3 -7.67 -79.45 17.81
CA ASP A 3 -8.51 -79.65 16.61
C ASP A 3 -9.70 -78.68 16.54
N SER A 4 -9.74 -77.96 15.41
CA SER A 4 -10.91 -77.58 14.60
C SER A 4 -12.15 -76.85 15.16
N SER A 5 -12.39 -75.72 14.48
CA SER A 5 -13.53 -75.49 13.58
C SER A 5 -14.92 -75.08 14.11
N GLN A 6 -15.36 -73.96 13.51
CA GLN A 6 -16.64 -73.72 12.81
C GLN A 6 -17.96 -73.44 13.54
N ALA A 7 -18.55 -72.34 13.04
CA ALA A 7 -19.92 -72.18 12.52
C ALA A 7 -21.06 -71.78 13.47
N GLY A 8 -21.88 -70.84 12.98
CA GLY A 8 -23.18 -70.49 13.53
C GLY A 8 -23.79 -69.27 12.84
N ALA A 9 -24.50 -69.51 11.74
CA ALA A 9 -25.27 -68.53 10.99
C ALA A 9 -26.58 -68.13 11.71
N GLY A 10 -27.09 -66.93 11.43
CA GLY A 10 -28.42 -66.49 11.81
C GLY A 10 -28.92 -65.39 10.88
N GLN A 11 -29.72 -65.77 9.89
CA GLN A 11 -30.46 -64.88 8.99
C GLN A 11 -31.72 -64.33 9.67
N SER A 12 -32.13 -63.10 9.35
CA SER A 12 -33.54 -62.81 9.04
C SER A 12 -33.64 -61.56 8.17
N ALA A 13 -34.55 -61.63 7.20
CA ALA A 13 -34.79 -60.68 6.13
C ALA A 13 -36.24 -60.15 6.20
N SER A 14 -36.53 -59.20 5.30
CA SER A 14 -37.85 -58.76 4.80
C SER A 14 -38.54 -57.63 5.62
N GLN A 15 -39.30 -56.68 5.06
CA GLN A 15 -39.53 -56.10 3.72
C GLN A 15 -40.64 -55.03 3.89
N GLY A 16 -40.67 -54.01 3.01
CA GLY A 16 -41.84 -53.17 2.67
C GLY A 16 -42.15 -52.03 3.63
N GLY A 17 -42.52 -50.81 3.23
CA GLY A 17 -42.91 -50.27 1.92
C GLY A 17 -44.06 -49.27 2.11
N GLY A 18 -43.94 -48.03 1.56
CA GLY A 18 -45.09 -47.21 1.15
C GLY A 18 -45.47 -45.94 1.93
N GLY A 19 -45.09 -44.77 1.38
CA GLY A 19 -46.04 -43.76 0.83
C GLY A 19 -46.78 -42.75 1.73
N GLY A 20 -46.53 -41.46 1.48
CA GLY A 20 -47.34 -40.28 1.89
C GLY A 20 -46.52 -39.30 2.74
N GLY A 21 -46.24 -38.04 2.38
CA GLY A 21 -46.95 -37.07 1.57
C GLY A 21 -47.22 -35.82 2.41
N SER A 22 -46.25 -34.91 2.56
CA SER A 22 -46.49 -33.49 2.90
C SER A 22 -45.20 -32.68 2.79
N GLY A 23 -45.33 -31.50 2.16
CA GLY A 23 -44.22 -30.71 1.66
C GLY A 23 -43.45 -29.91 2.70
N SER A 24 -42.19 -29.62 2.37
CA SER A 24 -41.52 -28.39 2.79
C SER A 24 -40.27 -28.14 1.93
N LEU A 25 -40.36 -27.08 1.12
CA LEU A 25 -39.32 -26.13 0.72
C LEU A 25 -37.85 -26.62 0.65
N ARG A 26 -37.35 -26.70 -0.60
CA ARG A 26 -35.94 -26.84 -0.96
C ARG A 26 -35.12 -25.58 -0.58
N PRO A 27 -33.87 -25.72 -0.11
CA PRO A 27 -32.79 -24.80 -0.43
C PRO A 27 -32.04 -25.27 -1.71
N PRO A 28 -31.41 -24.37 -2.48
CA PRO A 28 -30.83 -24.72 -3.77
C PRO A 28 -29.51 -25.48 -3.60
N SER A 29 -29.36 -26.57 -4.37
CA SER A 29 -28.07 -27.20 -4.65
C SER A 29 -27.18 -26.23 -5.41
N VAL A 30 -26.06 -25.82 -4.79
CA VAL A 30 -24.92 -25.27 -5.54
C VAL A 30 -24.23 -26.45 -6.20
N ARG A 31 -24.25 -26.48 -7.54
CA ARG A 31 -23.43 -27.39 -8.36
C ARG A 31 -21.97 -27.16 -8.01
N VAL A 32 -21.30 -28.20 -7.52
CA VAL A 32 -19.83 -28.28 -7.56
C VAL A 32 -19.43 -28.46 -9.02
N ALA A 33 -19.01 -27.37 -9.66
CA ALA A 33 -18.27 -27.44 -10.90
C ALA A 33 -16.80 -27.74 -10.57
N MET A 34 -16.38 -28.98 -10.79
CA MET A 34 -14.97 -29.29 -10.99
C MET A 34 -14.50 -28.55 -12.24
N GLY A 35 -13.60 -27.59 -12.04
CA GLY A 35 -12.86 -26.92 -13.11
C GLY A 35 -11.43 -26.73 -12.64
N PHE A 36 -10.57 -27.70 -12.97
CA PHE A 36 -9.12 -27.54 -12.90
C PHE A 36 -8.71 -26.44 -13.89
N GLY A 37 -8.22 -25.33 -13.35
CA GLY A 37 -7.60 -24.25 -14.08
C GLY A 37 -6.79 -23.44 -13.09
N VAL A 38 -5.55 -23.86 -12.83
CA VAL A 38 -4.63 -23.17 -11.92
C VAL A 38 -4.12 -21.92 -12.64
N GLY A 39 -4.93 -20.86 -12.61
CA GLY A 39 -4.47 -19.51 -12.93
C GLY A 39 -3.59 -19.04 -11.78
N VAL A 40 -2.31 -18.80 -12.04
CA VAL A 40 -1.45 -18.06 -11.11
C VAL A 40 -2.06 -16.66 -11.01
N PRO A 41 -2.44 -16.17 -9.82
CA PRO A 41 -3.00 -14.82 -9.70
C PRO A 41 -1.97 -13.82 -10.20
N SER A 42 -2.44 -12.81 -10.91
CA SER A 42 -1.60 -11.70 -11.36
C SER A 42 -0.86 -11.10 -10.17
N VAL A 43 0.35 -10.57 -10.37
CA VAL A 43 1.10 -9.88 -9.30
C VAL A 43 0.24 -8.79 -8.64
N ALA A 44 -0.67 -8.16 -9.41
CA ALA A 44 -1.65 -7.20 -8.91
C ALA A 44 -2.75 -7.83 -8.03
N GLU A 45 -3.28 -9.00 -8.40
CA GLU A 45 -4.28 -9.73 -7.60
C GLU A 45 -3.66 -10.31 -6.32
N ALA A 46 -2.42 -10.82 -6.41
CA ALA A 46 -1.66 -11.26 -5.25
C ALA A 46 -1.29 -10.11 -4.31
N ALA A 47 -1.00 -8.92 -4.85
CA ALA A 47 -0.75 -7.70 -4.07
C ALA A 47 -2.04 -7.18 -3.39
N LEU A 48 -3.19 -7.26 -4.07
CA LEU A 48 -4.49 -6.88 -3.51
C LEU A 48 -4.93 -7.85 -2.40
N ALA A 49 -4.77 -9.16 -2.62
CA ALA A 49 -5.05 -10.18 -1.61
C ALA A 49 -4.08 -10.11 -0.43
N ALA A 50 -2.79 -9.81 -0.68
CA ALA A 50 -1.82 -9.54 0.39
C ALA A 50 -2.18 -8.26 1.16
N ALA A 51 -2.76 -7.23 0.52
CA ALA A 51 -3.21 -6.01 1.17
C ALA A 51 -4.43 -6.22 2.06
N GLU A 52 -5.43 -7.02 1.62
CA GLU A 52 -6.55 -7.44 2.47
C GLU A 52 -6.07 -8.34 3.62
N ALA A 53 -5.10 -9.21 3.38
CA ALA A 53 -4.49 -10.02 4.42
C ALA A 53 -3.64 -9.18 5.40
N ALA A 54 -2.99 -8.10 4.96
CA ALA A 54 -2.15 -7.18 5.75
C ALA A 54 -2.92 -6.27 6.70
N THR A 55 -4.26 -6.32 6.69
CA THR A 55 -5.10 -5.44 7.50
C THR A 55 -4.64 -5.47 8.96
N PRO A 56 -4.14 -4.36 9.54
CA PRO A 56 -4.02 -4.26 10.98
C PRO A 56 -5.46 -4.28 11.52
N ALA A 57 -5.88 -5.42 12.06
CA ALA A 57 -7.09 -5.47 12.85
C ALA A 57 -6.91 -4.45 13.99
N ALA A 58 -7.65 -3.34 13.89
CA ALA A 58 -7.60 -2.12 14.70
C ALA A 58 -6.53 -1.05 14.35
N GLY A 59 -6.25 -0.81 13.07
CA GLY A 59 -5.74 0.50 12.61
C GLY A 59 -6.90 1.35 12.06
N HIS A 60 -7.05 2.59 12.51
CA HIS A 60 -8.07 3.50 12.01
C HIS A 60 -7.97 3.60 10.48
N ARG A 61 -8.99 3.12 9.77
CA ARG A 61 -9.31 3.59 8.41
C ARG A 61 -9.36 5.12 8.51
N PRO A 62 -8.83 5.90 7.55
CA PRO A 62 -8.85 7.36 7.63
C PRO A 62 -10.26 7.80 8.05
N ALA A 63 -10.33 8.60 9.13
CA ALA A 63 -11.59 9.02 9.70
C ALA A 63 -12.47 9.57 8.57
N THR A 64 -13.70 9.03 8.46
CA THR A 64 -14.79 9.58 7.65
C THR A 64 -15.27 10.91 8.24
N LEU A 65 -14.36 11.86 8.40
CA LEU A 65 -14.64 13.23 8.82
C LEU A 65 -14.06 14.14 7.73
N ALA A 66 -14.98 14.67 6.92
CA ALA A 66 -14.79 15.46 5.72
C ALA A 66 -14.18 14.69 4.54
N GLN A 67 -15.03 14.38 3.56
CA GLN A 67 -14.62 14.43 2.15
C GLN A 67 -14.14 15.87 1.86
N THR A 68 -12.95 16.24 2.33
CA THR A 68 -12.17 17.24 1.62
C THR A 68 -11.94 16.62 0.24
N ASN A 69 -12.24 17.35 -0.84
CA ASN A 69 -12.08 16.79 -2.17
C ASN A 69 -10.63 16.25 -2.26
N LYS A 70 -10.44 15.01 -2.71
CA LYS A 70 -9.10 14.46 -3.02
C LYS A 70 -8.31 15.38 -3.99
N GLU A 71 -9.01 16.31 -4.64
CA GLU A 71 -8.50 17.36 -5.52
C GLU A 71 -7.92 18.59 -4.79
N ASP A 72 -8.20 18.77 -3.50
CA ASP A 72 -7.71 19.89 -2.70
C ASP A 72 -6.34 19.62 -2.07
N ASN A 73 -5.80 18.40 -2.16
CA ASN A 73 -4.40 18.15 -1.77
C ASN A 73 -3.48 18.73 -2.87
N PRO A 74 -2.61 19.71 -2.58
CA PRO A 74 -1.74 20.34 -3.57
C PRO A 74 -0.74 19.36 -4.23
N ASN A 75 -0.54 18.18 -3.64
CA ASN A 75 0.34 17.13 -4.17
C ASN A 75 -0.43 16.02 -4.92
N SER A 76 -1.77 16.07 -4.98
CA SER A 76 -2.62 15.05 -5.62
C SER A 76 -2.23 14.75 -7.07
N ALA A 77 -1.92 15.79 -7.85
CA ALA A 77 -1.48 15.63 -9.24
C ALA A 77 -0.12 14.92 -9.36
N VAL A 78 0.78 15.11 -8.40
CA VAL A 78 2.09 14.44 -8.39
C VAL A 78 1.93 12.97 -8.06
N TYR A 79 1.12 12.64 -7.04
CA TYR A 79 0.86 11.24 -6.68
C TYR A 79 0.24 10.46 -7.83
N LYS A 80 -0.81 11.00 -8.47
CA LYS A 80 -1.42 10.36 -9.65
C LYS A 80 -0.42 10.06 -10.77
N LYS A 81 0.54 10.97 -11.01
CA LYS A 81 1.59 10.76 -12.02
C LYS A 81 2.58 9.69 -11.61
N MET A 82 3.01 9.68 -10.35
CA MET A 82 3.92 8.65 -9.82
C MET A 82 3.26 7.27 -9.85
N GLU A 83 2.00 7.17 -9.43
CA GLU A 83 1.21 5.94 -9.44
C GLU A 83 1.04 5.38 -10.85
N ALA A 84 0.73 6.22 -11.84
CA ALA A 84 0.65 5.80 -13.24
C ALA A 84 1.99 5.26 -13.79
N ILE A 85 3.13 5.72 -13.27
CA ILE A 85 4.44 5.14 -13.60
C ILE A 85 4.60 3.78 -12.91
N ILE A 86 4.25 3.69 -11.62
CA ILE A 86 4.34 2.46 -10.82
C ILE A 86 3.44 1.34 -11.39
N GLU A 87 2.26 1.67 -11.89
CA GLU A 87 1.37 0.71 -12.56
C GLU A 87 2.02 0.15 -13.82
N ARG A 88 2.64 0.99 -14.66
CA ARG A 88 3.40 0.53 -15.84
C ARG A 88 4.63 -0.29 -15.47
N MET A 89 5.32 0.07 -14.38
CA MET A 89 6.45 -0.72 -13.88
C MET A 89 6.04 -2.10 -13.38
N GLN A 90 4.78 -2.29 -12.97
CA GLN A 90 4.25 -3.56 -12.49
C GLN A 90 3.55 -4.39 -13.57
N ASP A 91 3.52 -3.91 -14.82
CA ASP A 91 2.96 -4.67 -15.94
C ASP A 91 3.71 -6.00 -16.13
N GLU A 92 2.96 -7.09 -16.35
CA GLU A 92 3.52 -8.45 -16.39
C GLU A 92 4.44 -8.69 -17.59
N ASN A 93 4.22 -7.97 -18.69
CA ASN A 93 4.91 -8.20 -19.96
C ASN A 93 5.97 -7.15 -20.24
N THR A 94 5.69 -5.91 -19.88
CA THR A 94 6.50 -4.73 -20.22
C THR A 94 7.14 -4.07 -19.01
N GLY A 95 6.77 -4.46 -17.79
CA GLY A 95 7.24 -3.90 -16.53
C GLY A 95 8.67 -4.31 -16.12
N VAL A 96 9.03 -3.95 -14.90
CA VAL A 96 10.30 -4.31 -14.26
C VAL A 96 10.27 -5.79 -13.89
N PRO A 97 11.30 -6.59 -14.20
CA PRO A 97 11.30 -8.03 -13.92
C PRO A 97 11.34 -8.32 -12.42
N VAL A 98 10.18 -8.65 -11.85
CA VAL A 98 10.03 -9.07 -10.46
C VAL A 98 10.24 -10.57 -10.35
N LYS A 99 11.16 -11.00 -9.46
CA LYS A 99 11.54 -12.42 -9.31
C LYS A 99 11.64 -12.85 -7.85
N THR A 100 11.58 -14.16 -7.65
CA THR A 100 11.98 -14.79 -6.39
C THR A 100 13.43 -15.21 -6.48
N VAL A 101 14.31 -14.54 -5.73
CA VAL A 101 15.73 -14.87 -5.68
C VAL A 101 15.97 -15.99 -4.67
N LYS A 102 16.64 -17.05 -5.09
CA LYS A 102 17.03 -18.18 -4.25
C LYS A 102 18.55 -18.18 -4.10
N SER A 103 19.03 -18.19 -2.86
CA SER A 103 20.42 -18.45 -2.50
C SER A 103 20.49 -19.68 -1.59
N PHE A 104 21.71 -20.12 -1.26
CA PHE A 104 21.92 -21.27 -0.37
C PHE A 104 21.26 -21.10 1.01
N MET A 105 21.20 -19.87 1.53
CA MET A 105 20.70 -19.58 2.88
C MET A 105 19.33 -18.86 2.91
N ALA A 106 18.87 -18.30 1.78
CA ALA A 106 17.68 -17.46 1.75
C ALA A 106 16.87 -17.63 0.47
N LYS A 107 15.55 -17.48 0.61
CA LYS A 107 14.61 -17.29 -0.49
C LYS A 107 13.92 -15.95 -0.27
N ILE A 108 14.10 -15.03 -1.21
CA ILE A 108 13.59 -13.66 -1.16
C ILE A 108 12.57 -13.52 -2.30
N PRO A 109 11.26 -13.61 -2.01
CA PRO A 109 10.21 -13.51 -3.04
C PRO A 109 10.07 -12.08 -3.56
N SER A 110 9.41 -11.87 -4.69
CA SER A 110 8.89 -10.58 -5.17
C SER A 110 9.85 -9.39 -5.06
N VAL A 111 11.07 -9.52 -5.59
CA VAL A 111 12.07 -8.43 -5.63
C VAL A 111 12.55 -8.17 -7.06
N PHE A 112 13.01 -6.94 -7.29
CA PHE A 112 13.71 -6.53 -8.50
C PHE A 112 15.02 -5.82 -8.10
N THR A 113 15.96 -5.66 -9.04
CA THR A 113 17.22 -4.95 -8.77
C THR A 113 17.12 -3.47 -9.11
N GLY A 114 17.97 -2.66 -8.49
CA GLY A 114 18.10 -1.25 -8.84
C GLY A 114 18.49 -1.06 -10.31
N ALA A 115 19.42 -1.88 -10.81
CA ALA A 115 19.81 -1.87 -12.23
C ALA A 115 18.64 -2.15 -13.19
N ASP A 116 17.83 -3.19 -12.91
CA ASP A 116 16.64 -3.51 -13.72
C ASP A 116 15.63 -2.35 -13.72
N LEU A 117 15.42 -1.69 -12.56
CA LEU A 117 14.53 -0.54 -12.42
C LEU A 117 15.01 0.66 -13.26
N ILE A 118 16.29 1.04 -13.11
CA ILE A 118 16.83 2.21 -13.79
C ILE A 118 16.86 1.99 -15.31
N GLN A 119 17.23 0.80 -15.75
CA GLN A 119 17.18 0.44 -17.18
C GLN A 119 15.76 0.53 -17.74
N TRP A 120 14.76 0.05 -16.99
CA TRP A 120 13.36 0.17 -17.39
C TRP A 120 12.93 1.64 -17.51
N MET A 121 13.31 2.48 -16.55
CA MET A 121 12.95 3.90 -16.53
C MET A 121 13.53 4.64 -17.74
N MET A 122 14.82 4.46 -18.03
CA MET A 122 15.46 5.09 -19.19
C MET A 122 14.74 4.71 -20.49
N LYS A 123 14.41 3.42 -20.67
CA LYS A 123 13.75 2.91 -21.87
C LYS A 123 12.30 3.40 -22.03
N ASN A 124 11.52 3.46 -20.95
CA ASN A 124 10.06 3.65 -21.01
C ASN A 124 9.59 5.07 -20.66
N LEU A 125 10.49 5.93 -20.18
CA LEU A 125 10.22 7.33 -19.83
C LEU A 125 10.95 8.33 -20.72
N ASP A 126 11.69 7.87 -21.73
CA ASP A 126 12.48 8.71 -22.64
C ASP A 126 13.51 9.56 -21.86
N ILE A 127 14.23 8.92 -20.94
CA ILE A 127 15.27 9.55 -20.11
C ILE A 127 16.64 9.12 -20.63
N ASP A 128 17.38 10.07 -21.19
CA ASP A 128 18.72 9.83 -21.74
C ASP A 128 19.80 9.75 -20.65
N GLU A 129 19.66 10.54 -19.58
CA GLU A 129 20.67 10.63 -18.53
C GLU A 129 20.41 9.63 -17.39
N LEU A 130 21.41 8.77 -17.12
CA LEU A 130 21.36 7.80 -16.03
C LEU A 130 21.09 8.45 -14.66
N ASN A 131 21.69 9.61 -14.42
CA ASN A 131 21.54 10.35 -13.16
C ASN A 131 20.11 10.88 -12.98
N GLU A 132 19.46 11.31 -14.05
CA GLU A 132 18.07 11.76 -14.02
C GLU A 132 17.13 10.60 -13.69
N ALA A 133 17.30 9.44 -14.35
CA ALA A 133 16.51 8.24 -14.07
C ALA A 133 16.71 7.77 -12.61
N THR A 134 17.95 7.78 -12.13
CA THR A 134 18.28 7.43 -10.74
C THR A 134 17.67 8.42 -9.75
N HIS A 135 17.73 9.71 -10.05
CA HIS A 135 17.13 10.74 -9.21
C HIS A 135 15.61 10.59 -9.12
N LEU A 136 14.92 10.36 -10.24
CA LEU A 136 13.49 10.09 -10.27
C LEU A 136 13.14 8.83 -9.46
N ALA A 137 13.93 7.76 -9.59
CA ALA A 137 13.74 6.54 -8.81
C ALA A 137 13.89 6.79 -7.30
N CYS A 138 14.89 7.58 -6.89
CA CYS A 138 15.07 8.01 -5.50
C CYS A 138 13.86 8.83 -4.99
N LEU A 139 13.30 9.72 -5.81
CA LEU A 139 12.09 10.47 -5.45
C LEU A 139 10.88 9.54 -5.29
N MET A 140 10.69 8.57 -6.18
CA MET A 140 9.60 7.59 -6.06
C MET A 140 9.77 6.72 -4.80
N SER A 141 11.00 6.36 -4.45
CA SER A 141 11.35 5.63 -3.24
C SER A 141 11.06 6.44 -1.98
N SER A 142 11.48 7.70 -1.93
CA SER A 142 11.27 8.59 -0.78
C SER A 142 9.80 8.94 -0.54
N HIS A 143 8.95 8.83 -1.56
CA HIS A 143 7.49 8.90 -1.44
C HIS A 143 6.82 7.57 -1.07
N GLY A 144 7.59 6.49 -0.93
CA GLY A 144 7.11 5.21 -0.43
C GLY A 144 6.48 4.28 -1.45
N TYR A 145 6.65 4.52 -2.76
CA TYR A 145 6.09 3.63 -3.79
C TYR A 145 6.91 2.36 -4.01
N LEU A 146 8.21 2.44 -3.74
CA LEU A 146 9.14 1.32 -3.73
C LEU A 146 10.16 1.54 -2.62
N PHE A 147 10.84 0.48 -2.18
CA PHE A 147 11.77 0.58 -1.06
C PHE A 147 12.86 -0.49 -1.12
N PRO A 148 14.09 -0.19 -0.65
CA PRO A 148 15.13 -1.19 -0.49
C PRO A 148 14.74 -2.18 0.61
N ILE A 149 15.00 -3.47 0.41
CA ILE A 149 14.55 -4.50 1.37
C ILE A 149 15.36 -4.53 2.67
N ASP A 150 16.63 -4.11 2.62
CA ASP A 150 17.61 -4.29 3.70
C ASP A 150 18.12 -2.96 4.30
N ASP A 151 17.49 -1.82 3.96
CA ASP A 151 17.90 -0.49 4.42
C ASP A 151 16.67 0.36 4.80
N HIS A 152 16.80 1.22 5.81
CA HIS A 152 15.79 2.19 6.23
C HIS A 152 15.83 3.47 5.39
N VAL A 153 16.94 3.75 4.72
CA VAL A 153 17.07 4.95 3.88
C VAL A 153 16.40 4.69 2.53
N LEU A 154 15.29 5.39 2.27
CA LEU A 154 14.48 5.26 1.06
C LEU A 154 15.14 5.89 -0.18
N THR A 155 16.20 5.25 -0.66
CA THR A 155 16.98 5.67 -1.84
C THR A 155 17.22 4.51 -2.80
N VAL A 156 17.40 4.83 -4.08
CA VAL A 156 17.69 3.85 -5.14
C VAL A 156 19.14 3.98 -5.59
N ARG A 157 19.79 2.84 -5.77
CA ARG A 157 21.13 2.74 -6.38
C ARG A 157 21.04 1.94 -7.68
N ASN A 158 21.81 2.34 -8.68
CA ASN A 158 21.93 1.59 -9.93
C ASN A 158 22.89 0.40 -9.76
N ASP A 159 22.50 -0.57 -8.95
CA ASP A 159 23.30 -1.75 -8.61
C ASP A 159 22.39 -2.99 -8.42
N ASN A 160 22.95 -4.06 -7.87
CA ASN A 160 22.22 -5.30 -7.58
C ASN A 160 21.47 -5.27 -6.23
N THR A 161 21.29 -4.10 -5.59
CA THR A 161 20.46 -3.97 -4.39
C THR A 161 19.02 -4.35 -4.73
N PHE A 162 18.37 -5.09 -3.83
CA PHE A 162 17.00 -5.53 -4.02
C PHE A 162 15.98 -4.52 -3.50
N TYR A 163 14.94 -4.32 -4.30
CA TYR A 163 13.82 -3.43 -4.00
C TYR A 163 12.49 -4.18 -4.11
N ARG A 164 11.45 -3.62 -3.49
CA ARG A 164 10.06 -4.07 -3.60
C ARG A 164 9.16 -2.90 -3.95
N PHE A 165 8.07 -3.19 -4.66
CA PHE A 165 6.95 -2.27 -4.76
C PHE A 165 6.15 -2.28 -3.47
N GLN A 166 5.68 -1.10 -3.08
CA GLN A 166 4.77 -0.93 -1.95
C GLN A 166 3.34 -1.29 -2.35
N THR A 167 2.60 -1.85 -1.40
CA THR A 167 1.16 -2.11 -1.60
C THR A 167 0.37 -0.81 -1.79
N PRO A 168 -0.60 -0.75 -2.71
CA PRO A 168 -1.48 0.40 -2.90
C PRO A 168 -2.16 0.88 -1.63
N TYR A 169 -2.37 -0.01 -0.65
CA TYR A 169 -2.90 0.36 0.66
C TYR A 169 -2.06 1.44 1.35
N PHE A 170 -0.72 1.37 1.25
CA PHE A 170 0.20 2.30 1.89
C PHE A 170 0.61 3.49 1.01
N TRP A 171 0.00 3.66 -0.17
CA TRP A 171 0.33 4.79 -1.03
C TRP A 171 -0.06 6.14 -0.40
N PRO A 172 0.75 7.20 -0.61
CA PRO A 172 0.51 8.52 -0.02
C PRO A 172 -0.78 9.20 -0.52
N SER A 173 -1.33 8.79 -1.66
CA SER A 173 -2.64 9.27 -2.16
C SER A 173 -3.82 8.87 -1.25
N ASN A 174 -3.64 7.87 -0.38
CA ASN A 174 -4.62 7.51 0.63
C ASN A 174 -4.63 8.50 1.82
N MET A 175 -3.74 9.49 1.82
CA MET A 175 -3.67 10.56 2.83
C MET A 175 -3.56 10.00 4.25
N TRP A 176 -2.58 9.14 4.45
CA TRP A 176 -2.27 8.59 5.76
C TRP A 176 -1.78 9.68 6.72
N GLU A 177 -2.37 9.71 7.92
CA GLU A 177 -1.92 10.54 9.04
C GLU A 177 -1.70 9.64 10.27
N PRO A 178 -0.64 8.80 10.27
CA PRO A 178 -0.45 7.81 11.31
C PRO A 178 -0.11 8.46 12.66
N GLU A 179 -0.84 8.03 13.70
CA GLU A 179 -0.68 8.59 15.04
C GLU A 179 0.55 8.02 15.76
N ASN A 180 0.95 8.69 16.83
CA ASN A 180 2.01 8.18 17.70
C ASN A 180 1.64 6.86 18.39
N THR A 181 0.35 6.59 18.61
CA THR A 181 -0.12 5.33 19.18
C THR A 181 0.09 4.17 18.20
N ASP A 182 -0.22 4.37 16.91
CA ASP A 182 0.04 3.35 15.87
C ASP A 182 1.53 3.03 15.75
N TYR A 183 2.39 4.06 15.81
CA TYR A 183 3.83 3.87 15.75
C TYR A 183 4.36 3.11 16.98
N ALA A 184 3.81 3.39 18.16
CA ALA A 184 4.14 2.66 19.38
C ALA A 184 3.76 1.17 19.29
N VAL A 185 2.58 0.86 18.72
CA VAL A 185 2.15 -0.52 18.46
C VAL A 185 3.10 -1.22 17.50
N TYR A 186 3.48 -0.56 16.39
CA TYR A 186 4.42 -1.12 15.42
C TYR A 186 5.80 -1.44 16.03
N LEU A 187 6.40 -0.47 16.73
CA LEU A 187 7.71 -0.66 17.37
C LEU A 187 7.64 -1.73 18.47
N CYS A 188 6.59 -1.73 19.29
CA CYS A 188 6.36 -2.74 20.31
C CYS A 188 6.18 -4.13 19.68
N LYS A 189 5.42 -4.26 18.59
CA LYS A 189 5.25 -5.52 17.86
C LYS A 189 6.59 -6.06 17.33
N ARG A 190 7.47 -5.18 16.84
CA ARG A 190 8.81 -5.57 16.36
C ARG A 190 9.71 -6.11 17.46
N THR A 191 9.75 -5.45 18.62
CA THR A 191 10.58 -5.91 19.75
C THR A 191 10.14 -7.29 20.25
N MET A 192 8.84 -7.60 20.17
CA MET A 192 8.30 -8.91 20.58
C MET A 192 8.68 -10.08 19.67
N GLN A 193 9.20 -9.84 18.47
CA GLN A 193 9.50 -10.92 17.53
C GLN A 193 10.84 -11.62 17.78
N ASN A 194 11.76 -11.01 18.55
CA ASN A 194 13.09 -11.55 18.87
C ASN A 194 13.85 -12.11 17.65
N LYS A 195 13.90 -11.33 16.57
CA LYS A 195 14.65 -11.67 15.34
C LYS A 195 15.59 -10.52 15.02
N THR A 196 16.85 -10.82 14.72
CA THR A 196 17.87 -9.80 14.38
C THR A 196 17.45 -8.87 13.25
N ARG A 197 16.80 -9.39 12.20
CA ARG A 197 16.26 -8.57 11.09
C ARG A 197 15.21 -7.54 11.53
N LEU A 198 14.58 -7.73 12.69
CA LEU A 198 13.52 -6.86 13.20
C LEU A 198 13.97 -6.06 14.42
N GLU A 199 15.25 -6.17 14.81
CA GLU A 199 15.83 -5.32 15.84
C GLU A 199 15.62 -3.85 15.49
N LEU A 200 15.34 -3.05 16.51
CA LEU A 200 15.15 -1.62 16.34
C LEU A 200 16.50 -0.98 16.09
N ALA A 201 16.57 -0.07 15.12
CA ALA A 201 17.71 0.84 15.03
C ALA A 201 17.74 1.77 16.26
N ASP A 202 18.89 2.35 16.58
CA ASP A 202 19.07 3.18 17.78
C ASP A 202 18.03 4.31 17.87
N TYR A 203 17.79 5.03 16.76
CA TYR A 203 16.78 6.09 16.70
C TYR A 203 15.34 5.57 16.88
N GLU A 204 15.04 4.33 16.48
CA GLU A 204 13.74 3.70 16.69
C GLU A 204 13.57 3.29 18.16
N ALA A 205 14.64 2.79 18.79
CA ALA A 205 14.66 2.44 20.21
C ALA A 205 14.47 3.69 21.10
N GLU A 206 15.14 4.80 20.76
CA GLU A 206 14.94 6.09 21.42
C GLU A 206 13.49 6.58 21.27
N ASN A 207 12.92 6.46 20.07
CA ASN A 207 11.51 6.78 19.83
C ASN A 207 10.58 5.92 20.67
N LEU A 208 10.81 4.61 20.73
CA LEU A 208 10.02 3.70 21.56
C LEU A 208 10.07 4.10 23.04
N ALA A 209 11.26 4.40 23.57
CA ALA A 209 11.43 4.87 24.94
C ALA A 209 10.65 6.17 25.21
N ARG A 210 10.70 7.12 24.27
CA ARG A 210 9.92 8.37 24.34
C ARG A 210 8.40 8.09 24.33
N LEU A 211 7.94 7.19 23.46
CA LEU A 211 6.53 6.81 23.35
C LEU A 211 6.03 6.08 24.60
N GLN A 212 6.84 5.20 25.20
CA GLN A 212 6.54 4.54 26.47
C GLN A 212 6.34 5.55 27.60
N LYS A 213 7.20 6.57 27.69
CA LYS A 213 7.05 7.66 28.66
C LYS A 213 5.76 8.45 28.41
N MET A 214 5.50 8.80 27.15
CA MET A 214 4.34 9.59 26.73
C MET A 214 3.00 8.86 26.98
N PHE A 215 2.96 7.55 26.73
CA PHE A 215 1.77 6.71 26.87
C PHE A 215 1.80 5.80 28.09
N SER A 216 2.54 6.14 29.14
CA SER A 216 2.73 5.31 30.35
C SER A 216 1.43 4.74 30.92
N ARG A 217 0.36 5.54 31.01
CA ARG A 217 -0.95 5.12 31.52
C ARG A 217 -1.75 4.20 30.59
N LYS A 218 -1.42 4.20 29.29
CA LYS A 218 -2.09 3.41 28.25
C LYS A 218 -1.20 2.30 27.69
N TRP A 219 0.00 2.11 28.24
CA TRP A 219 1.01 1.22 27.68
C TRP A 219 0.54 -0.25 27.59
N GLU A 220 -0.18 -0.73 28.60
CA GLU A 220 -0.76 -2.08 28.60
C GLU A 220 -1.70 -2.32 27.41
N PHE A 221 -2.48 -1.31 27.00
CA PHE A 221 -3.35 -1.42 25.81
C PHE A 221 -2.54 -1.48 24.51
N ILE A 222 -1.47 -0.67 24.41
CA ILE A 222 -0.55 -0.70 23.26
C ILE A 222 0.13 -2.06 23.16
N PHE A 223 0.61 -2.59 24.28
CA PHE A 223 1.24 -3.90 24.34
C PHE A 223 0.26 -5.02 23.96
N MET A 224 -0.96 -5.00 24.50
CA MET A 224 -2.00 -5.98 24.17
C MET A 224 -2.35 -5.95 22.67
N GLN A 225 -2.43 -4.76 22.07
CA GLN A 225 -2.69 -4.60 20.65
C GLN A 225 -1.52 -5.14 19.79
N ALA A 226 -0.28 -4.83 20.15
CA ALA A 226 0.91 -5.35 19.51
C ALA A 226 1.00 -6.89 19.60
N GLU A 227 0.66 -7.45 20.77
CA GLU A 227 0.64 -8.89 20.98
C GLU A 227 -0.42 -9.59 20.11
N ALA A 228 -1.64 -9.02 20.05
CA ALA A 228 -2.72 -9.54 19.23
C ALA A 228 -2.34 -9.55 17.73
N GLN A 229 -1.76 -8.47 17.23
CA GLN A 229 -1.25 -8.41 15.85
C GLN A 229 -0.13 -9.43 15.60
N SER A 230 0.84 -9.53 16.52
CA SER A 230 1.93 -10.52 16.43
C SER A 230 1.39 -11.96 16.37
N LYS A 231 0.33 -12.29 17.11
CA LYS A 231 -0.35 -13.60 17.08
C LYS A 231 -1.00 -13.88 15.73
N VAL A 232 -1.63 -12.88 15.09
CA VAL A 232 -2.19 -13.00 13.74
C VAL A 232 -1.07 -13.21 12.73
N ASP A 233 -0.03 -12.39 12.78
CA ASP A 233 1.11 -12.50 11.87
C ASP A 233 1.74 -13.89 11.98
N LYS A 234 1.86 -14.46 13.21
CA LYS A 234 2.31 -15.84 13.51
C LYS A 234 1.59 -16.93 12.74
N ARG A 235 0.35 -16.72 12.30
CA ARG A 235 -0.40 -17.70 11.50
C ARG A 235 -0.10 -17.65 10.00
N ARG A 236 0.52 -16.58 9.51
CA ARG A 236 0.89 -16.45 8.09
C ARG A 236 2.16 -17.20 7.73
N ASP A 237 2.28 -17.56 6.46
CA ASP A 237 3.46 -18.22 5.91
C ASP A 237 4.72 -17.37 6.10
N LYS A 238 5.85 -18.05 6.31
CA LYS A 238 7.12 -17.37 6.62
C LYS A 238 7.50 -16.35 5.55
N LEU A 239 7.37 -16.70 4.27
CA LEU A 239 7.76 -15.81 3.17
C LEU A 239 6.80 -14.64 3.00
N GLU A 240 5.50 -14.89 3.08
CA GLU A 240 4.46 -13.86 3.03
C GLU A 240 4.65 -12.84 4.16
N ARG A 241 4.80 -13.32 5.39
CA ARG A 241 5.08 -12.46 6.54
C ARG A 241 6.33 -11.61 6.34
N LYS A 242 7.40 -12.16 5.76
CA LYS A 242 8.61 -11.37 5.46
C LYS A 242 8.33 -10.19 4.53
N VAL A 243 7.42 -10.35 3.57
CA VAL A 243 7.01 -9.28 2.64
C VAL A 243 6.19 -8.25 3.40
N LEU A 244 5.18 -8.69 4.15
CA LEU A 244 4.31 -7.81 4.94
C LEU A 244 5.10 -6.99 5.97
N ASP A 245 6.01 -7.61 6.71
CA ASP A 245 6.92 -6.92 7.65
C ASP A 245 7.70 -5.81 6.94
N SER A 246 8.19 -6.07 5.72
CA SER A 246 8.99 -5.10 4.95
C SER A 246 8.15 -3.96 4.36
N GLN A 247 6.90 -4.23 3.97
CA GLN A 247 5.95 -3.22 3.49
C GLN A 247 5.53 -2.27 4.62
N GLU A 248 5.21 -2.82 5.79
CA GLU A 248 4.89 -2.04 6.98
C GLU A 248 6.11 -1.20 7.44
N ARG A 249 7.32 -1.78 7.40
CA ARG A 249 8.55 -1.02 7.67
C ARG A 249 8.69 0.17 6.74
N ALA A 250 8.58 -0.04 5.43
CA ALA A 250 8.72 1.03 4.45
C ALA A 250 7.65 2.13 4.61
N PHE A 251 6.44 1.77 5.03
CA PHE A 251 5.42 2.76 5.40
C PHE A 251 5.90 3.66 6.54
N TRP A 252 6.50 3.07 7.58
CA TRP A 252 7.03 3.84 8.71
C TRP A 252 8.29 4.64 8.35
N ASP A 253 9.14 4.15 7.45
CA ASP A 253 10.31 4.88 6.97
C ASP A 253 9.93 6.19 6.23
N VAL A 254 8.73 6.25 5.63
CA VAL A 254 8.18 7.50 5.06
C VAL A 254 7.68 8.46 6.14
N HIS A 255 6.93 7.94 7.13
CA HIS A 255 6.21 8.78 8.09
C HIS A 255 7.02 9.10 9.36
N ARG A 256 8.10 8.36 9.61
CA ARG A 256 9.04 8.52 10.73
C ARG A 256 10.46 8.28 10.19
N PRO A 257 10.93 9.13 9.25
CA PRO A 257 12.18 8.91 8.54
C PRO A 257 13.38 8.93 9.48
N VAL A 258 14.45 8.25 9.06
CA VAL A 258 15.76 8.27 9.73
C VAL A 258 16.19 9.73 9.96
N PRO A 259 16.70 10.10 11.15
CA PRO A 259 17.16 11.46 11.43
C PRO A 259 18.13 11.96 10.34
N GLY A 260 17.88 13.15 9.81
CA GLY A 260 18.66 13.76 8.72
C GLY A 260 18.14 13.47 7.31
N CYS A 261 17.21 12.53 7.14
CA CYS A 261 16.50 12.34 5.87
C CYS A 261 15.39 13.38 5.68
N VAL A 262 15.09 13.70 4.42
CA VAL A 262 14.01 14.62 4.06
C VAL A 262 12.66 13.96 4.35
N ASN A 263 11.79 14.67 5.08
CA ASN A 263 10.43 14.21 5.33
C ASN A 263 9.52 14.60 4.16
N THR A 264 9.14 13.61 3.34
CA THR A 264 8.31 13.80 2.14
C THR A 264 6.82 13.95 2.46
N THR A 265 6.41 13.73 3.71
CA THR A 265 5.03 13.93 4.19
C THR A 265 4.74 15.37 4.58
N GLU A 266 5.78 16.20 4.77
CA GLU A 266 5.61 17.61 5.15
C GLU A 266 5.02 18.43 3.98
N ILE A 267 3.80 18.92 4.18
CA ILE A 267 3.15 19.82 3.24
C ILE A 267 3.61 21.26 3.54
N ASN A 268 4.07 21.97 2.51
CA ASN A 268 4.45 23.37 2.65
C ASN A 268 3.27 24.23 3.16
N ILE A 269 3.49 24.96 4.25
CA ILE A 269 2.49 25.81 4.92
C ILE A 269 1.79 26.78 3.94
N LYS A 270 2.50 27.30 2.93
CA LYS A 270 1.93 28.20 1.92
C LYS A 270 0.87 27.51 1.04
N LYS A 271 1.06 26.22 0.75
CA LYS A 271 0.10 25.42 -0.03
C LYS A 271 -1.17 25.11 0.77
N ILE A 272 -1.04 24.95 2.10
CA ILE A 272 -2.18 24.75 3.02
C ILE A 272 -3.02 26.04 3.11
N CYS A 273 -2.35 27.21 3.20
CA CYS A 273 -3.03 28.51 3.28
C CYS A 273 -3.74 28.90 1.96
N SER A 274 -3.12 28.62 0.80
CA SER A 274 -3.70 28.95 -0.52
C SER A 274 -5.02 28.22 -0.83
N ASN A 275 -5.25 27.05 -0.23
CA ASN A 275 -6.49 26.30 -0.39
C ASN A 275 -7.55 26.77 0.63
N SER A 276 -7.12 27.20 1.82
CA SER A 276 -8.00 27.79 2.84
C SER A 276 -8.46 29.21 2.49
N THR A 277 -7.66 30.01 1.78
CA THR A 277 -8.07 31.36 1.32
C THR A 277 -9.16 31.33 0.26
N LYS A 278 -9.42 30.20 -0.40
CA LYS A 278 -10.65 30.03 -1.21
C LYS A 278 -11.89 29.85 -0.34
N LEU A 279 -11.74 29.39 0.91
CA LEU A 279 -12.84 29.12 1.83
C LEU A 279 -13.09 30.26 2.84
N MET A 280 -12.21 31.25 2.92
CA MET A 280 -12.45 32.49 3.68
C MET A 280 -13.38 33.43 2.90
N THR A 281 -14.68 33.11 2.97
CA THR A 281 -15.81 34.04 3.11
C THR A 281 -15.73 35.37 2.36
N LEU A 282 -15.71 35.34 1.03
CA LEU A 282 -16.32 36.41 0.26
C LEU A 282 -17.84 36.18 0.27
N PRO A 283 -18.69 37.22 0.45
CA PRO A 283 -20.14 37.03 0.31
C PRO A 283 -20.39 36.38 -1.05
N ALA A 284 -21.13 35.26 -1.06
CA ALA A 284 -21.40 34.48 -2.25
C ALA A 284 -21.94 35.42 -3.34
N ALA A 285 -21.09 35.78 -4.30
CA ALA A 285 -21.46 36.67 -5.36
C ALA A 285 -22.65 36.04 -6.10
N THR A 286 -23.72 36.80 -6.27
CA THR A 286 -24.89 36.28 -6.99
C THR A 286 -24.47 35.81 -8.39
N PRO A 287 -25.15 34.81 -8.97
CA PRO A 287 -24.85 34.36 -10.33
C PRO A 287 -24.78 35.52 -11.34
N ALA A 288 -25.65 36.53 -11.18
CA ALA A 288 -25.65 37.74 -12.01
C ALA A 288 -24.36 38.59 -11.85
N GLN A 289 -23.83 38.73 -10.62
CA GLN A 289 -22.58 39.45 -10.37
C GLN A 289 -21.36 38.70 -10.92
N LEU A 290 -21.37 37.36 -10.87
CA LEU A 290 -20.31 36.53 -11.47
C LEU A 290 -20.28 36.71 -12.99
N ILE A 291 -21.45 36.67 -13.63
CA ILE A 291 -21.57 36.89 -15.08
C ILE A 291 -21.14 38.32 -15.45
N ALA A 292 -21.54 39.33 -14.69
CA ALA A 292 -21.13 40.72 -14.93
C ALA A 292 -19.61 40.89 -14.82
N ARG A 293 -18.98 40.30 -13.80
CA ARG A 293 -17.51 40.26 -13.65
C ARG A 293 -16.83 39.54 -14.81
N GLN A 294 -17.38 38.41 -15.25
CA GLN A 294 -16.86 37.66 -16.40
C GLN A 294 -16.92 38.51 -17.67
N ILE A 295 -18.04 39.17 -17.94
CA ILE A 295 -18.21 40.06 -19.10
C ILE A 295 -17.20 41.21 -19.05
N GLN A 296 -17.03 41.85 -17.89
CA GLN A 296 -16.07 42.93 -17.72
C GLN A 296 -14.64 42.47 -17.99
N MET A 297 -14.24 41.30 -17.45
CA MET A 297 -12.93 40.72 -17.70
C MET A 297 -12.73 40.40 -19.19
N LEU A 298 -13.74 39.83 -19.86
CA LEU A 298 -13.65 39.50 -21.29
C LEU A 298 -13.52 40.76 -22.15
N LYS A 299 -14.26 41.83 -21.85
CA LYS A 299 -14.11 43.14 -22.51
C LYS A 299 -12.69 43.68 -22.35
N GLN A 300 -12.16 43.68 -21.12
CA GLN A 300 -10.78 44.11 -20.86
C GLN A 300 -9.75 43.26 -21.60
N ARG A 301 -9.99 41.96 -21.79
CA ARG A 301 -9.11 41.09 -22.59
C ARG A 301 -9.19 41.39 -24.08
N LEU A 302 -10.37 41.75 -24.58
CA LEU A 302 -10.59 42.11 -25.98
C LEU A 302 -9.89 43.42 -26.35
N ASP A 303 -9.87 44.38 -25.42
CA ASP A 303 -9.21 45.68 -25.60
C ASP A 303 -7.67 45.58 -25.63
N ARG A 304 -7.10 44.44 -25.20
CA ARG A 304 -5.65 44.22 -25.28
C ARG A 304 -5.25 44.02 -26.74
N ARG A 305 -4.29 44.83 -27.19
CA ARG A 305 -3.62 44.61 -28.48
C ARG A 305 -2.86 43.29 -28.42
N ASN A 306 -3.22 42.36 -29.28
CA ASN A 306 -2.50 41.10 -29.45
C ASN A 306 -1.59 41.20 -30.67
N ILE A 307 -0.41 40.60 -30.58
CA ILE A 307 0.53 40.49 -31.69
C ILE A 307 0.35 39.10 -32.32
N LYS A 308 0.42 39.00 -33.65
CA LYS A 308 0.36 37.70 -34.33
C LYS A 308 1.48 36.81 -33.84
N LEU A 309 1.20 35.53 -33.59
CA LEU A 309 2.20 34.56 -33.11
C LEU A 309 3.42 34.50 -34.03
N SER A 310 3.20 34.57 -35.35
CA SER A 310 4.30 34.63 -36.33
C SER A 310 5.21 35.84 -36.11
N LYS A 311 4.64 37.01 -35.78
CA LYS A 311 5.41 38.22 -35.52
C LYS A 311 6.16 38.18 -34.18
N VAL A 312 5.58 37.52 -33.17
CA VAL A 312 6.28 37.28 -31.90
C VAL A 312 7.44 36.30 -32.09
N ALA A 313 7.24 35.24 -32.88
CA ALA A 313 8.27 34.24 -33.14
C ALA A 313 9.41 34.76 -34.06
N GLU A 314 9.13 35.77 -34.88
CA GLU A 314 10.10 36.45 -35.74
C GLU A 314 10.87 37.60 -35.04
N SER A 315 10.46 38.02 -33.84
CA SER A 315 11.07 39.15 -33.10
C SER A 315 12.17 38.65 -32.16
#